data_AF-A0A4U1GBL4-F1
#
_entry.id   AF-A0A4U1GBL4-F1
#
_cell.length_a   1.000
_cell.length_b   1.000
_cell.length_c   1.000
_cell.angle_alpha   90.00
_cell.angle_beta   90.00
_cell.angle_gamma   90.00
#
_symmetry.space_group_name_H-M   'P 1'
#
loop_
_entity.id
_entity.type
_entity.pdbx_description
1 polymer ?
#
loop_
_entity_poly.entity_id
_entity_poly.type
_entity_poly.pdbx_seq_one_letter_code
_entity_poly.pdbx_strand_id
1 'polypeptide(L)'
;MKKLQIYFLFLLLTGIAFNSYGQQGGEKKESVDVQRQKQQRNYYRKTLQLDSLKAQQVAEIQDSYKAALKLVVSDTGLNIVAKRARISTLIDSKNLKLQKVLSPEQLDKVIPTTERENLKKVSKP
;
A
#
# COMPACT_ATOMS: atom_id res chain seq x y z
N MET A 1 -43.69 -24.11 -40.77
CA MET A 1 -42.80 -23.27 -39.94
C MET A 1 -43.41 -23.02 -38.55
N LYS A 2 -43.68 -24.06 -37.75
CA LYS A 2 -44.23 -23.92 -36.37
C LYS A 2 -43.52 -24.80 -35.32
N LYS A 3 -42.58 -25.66 -35.74
CA LYS A 3 -41.82 -26.55 -34.85
C LYS A 3 -40.47 -25.97 -34.39
N LEU A 4 -39.98 -24.90 -35.03
CA LEU A 4 -38.69 -24.27 -34.69
C LEU A 4 -38.80 -23.23 -33.56
N GLN A 5 -40.00 -22.72 -33.27
CA GLN A 5 -40.22 -21.73 -32.21
C GLN A 5 -40.33 -22.37 -30.80
N ILE A 6 -40.62 -23.67 -30.71
CA ILE A 6 -40.75 -24.35 -29.41
C ILE A 6 -39.38 -24.62 -28.77
N TYR A 7 -38.33 -24.84 -29.59
CA TYR A 7 -36.97 -25.06 -29.08
C TYR A 7 -36.32 -23.78 -28.53
N PHE A 8 -36.70 -22.61 -29.03
CA PHE A 8 -36.20 -21.33 -28.51
C PHE A 8 -36.79 -21.00 -27.12
N LEU A 9 -38.02 -21.45 -26.85
CA LEU A 9 -38.67 -21.23 -25.55
C LEU A 9 -38.10 -22.15 -24.46
N PHE A 10 -37.67 -23.37 -24.82
CA PHE A 10 -37.08 -24.32 -23.88
C PHE A 10 -35.64 -23.95 -23.48
N LEU A 11 -34.89 -23.27 -24.35
CA LEU A 11 -33.51 -22.85 -24.11
C LEU A 11 -33.39 -21.62 -23.18
N LEU A 12 -34.48 -20.88 -22.99
CA LEU A 12 -34.55 -19.72 -22.08
C LEU A 12 -34.89 -20.11 -20.62
N LEU A 13 -35.47 -21.28 -20.37
CA LEU A 13 -35.87 -21.71 -19.03
C LEU A 13 -34.76 -22.40 -18.22
N THR A 14 -33.72 -22.94 -18.86
CA THR A 14 -32.63 -23.65 -18.16
C THR A 14 -31.48 -22.73 -17.72
N GLY A 15 -31.43 -21.48 -18.21
CA GLY A 15 -30.37 -20.51 -17.89
C GLY A 15 -30.49 -19.83 -16.52
N ILE A 16 -31.61 -19.98 -15.81
CA ILE A 16 -31.89 -19.22 -14.58
C ILE A 16 -31.49 -20.00 -13.31
N ALA A 17 -31.28 -21.31 -13.38
CA ALA A 17 -31.05 -22.15 -12.19
C ALA A 17 -29.61 -22.12 -11.63
N PHE A 18 -28.63 -21.55 -12.34
CA PHE A 18 -27.22 -21.58 -11.90
C PHE A 18 -26.70 -20.31 -11.20
N ASN A 19 -27.49 -19.24 -11.12
CA ASN A 19 -27.04 -17.99 -10.47
C ASN A 19 -27.31 -17.91 -8.95
N SER A 20 -27.94 -18.92 -8.35
CA SER A 20 -28.40 -18.86 -6.94
C SER A 20 -27.61 -19.72 -5.95
N TYR A 21 -26.43 -20.24 -6.32
CA TYR A 21 -25.57 -21.06 -5.46
C TYR A 21 -24.30 -20.34 -4.98
N GLY A 22 -24.33 -19.00 -4.90
CA GLY A 22 -23.15 -18.18 -4.57
C GLY A 22 -23.33 -17.11 -3.49
N GLN A 23 -24.41 -17.13 -2.70
CA GLN A 23 -24.62 -16.16 -1.61
C GLN A 23 -24.90 -16.87 -0.28
N GLN A 24 -23.90 -17.61 0.21
CA GLN A 24 -23.77 -17.91 1.63
C GLN A 24 -22.45 -17.31 2.12
N GLY A 25 -22.56 -16.25 2.92
CA GLY A 25 -21.42 -15.56 3.51
C GLY A 25 -21.67 -14.07 3.63
N GLY A 26 -22.38 -13.67 4.70
CA GLY A 26 -22.55 -12.26 5.11
C GLY A 26 -21.25 -11.64 5.63
N GLU A 27 -20.16 -11.76 4.90
CA GLU A 27 -18.95 -10.98 5.16
C GLU A 27 -19.13 -9.61 4.53
N LYS A 28 -19.24 -8.57 5.37
CA LYS A 28 -19.08 -7.18 4.92
C LYS A 28 -17.73 -7.10 4.21
N LYS A 29 -17.73 -7.02 2.88
CA LYS A 29 -16.52 -6.82 2.08
C LYS A 29 -15.86 -5.51 2.57
N GLU A 30 -14.77 -5.66 3.30
CA GLU A 30 -13.91 -4.56 3.73
C GLU A 30 -13.49 -3.77 2.48
N SER A 31 -13.40 -2.45 2.56
CA SER A 31 -12.94 -1.67 1.40
C SER A 31 -11.51 -2.05 1.06
N VAL A 32 -11.16 -1.97 -0.23
CA VAL A 32 -9.82 -2.32 -0.74
C VAL A 32 -8.72 -1.57 0.02
N ASP A 33 -8.97 -0.31 0.38
CA ASP A 33 -8.03 0.52 1.13
C ASP A 33 -7.79 0.00 2.55
N VAL A 34 -8.85 -0.40 3.25
CA VAL A 34 -8.72 -0.95 4.62
C VAL A 34 -7.95 -2.27 4.58
N GLN A 35 -8.24 -3.13 3.59
CA GLN A 35 -7.54 -4.39 3.41
C GLN A 35 -6.05 -4.16 3.10
N ARG A 36 -5.73 -3.20 2.23
CA ARG A 36 -4.35 -2.81 1.90
C ARG A 36 -3.61 -2.29 3.13
N GLN A 37 -4.22 -1.41 3.91
CA GLN A 37 -3.59 -0.90 5.14
C GLN A 37 -3.33 -2.02 6.14
N LYS A 38 -4.28 -2.96 6.29
CA LYS A 38 -4.12 -4.13 7.16
C LYS A 38 -2.95 -5.01 6.71
N GLN A 39 -2.82 -5.27 5.40
CA GLN A 39 -1.69 -6.02 4.84
C GLN A 39 -0.36 -5.32 5.08
N GLN A 40 -0.30 -3.99 4.87
CA GLN A 40 0.90 -3.19 5.09
C GLN A 40 1.35 -3.18 6.55
N ARG A 41 0.42 -3.00 7.51
CA ARG A 41 0.73 -3.12 8.94
C ARG A 41 1.24 -4.52 9.27
N ASN A 42 0.57 -5.57 8.77
CA ASN A 42 0.98 -6.95 9.02
C ASN A 42 2.36 -7.27 8.45
N TYR A 43 2.72 -6.69 7.29
CA TYR A 43 4.06 -6.79 6.73
C TYR A 43 5.09 -6.24 7.72
N TYR A 44 4.93 -5.00 8.19
CA TYR A 44 5.88 -4.40 9.14
C TYR A 44 5.95 -5.13 10.48
N ARG A 45 4.81 -5.61 11.01
CA ARG A 45 4.81 -6.45 12.21
C ARG A 45 5.68 -7.69 12.04
N LYS A 46 5.57 -8.38 10.90
CA LYS A 46 6.30 -9.63 10.64
C LYS A 46 7.78 -9.38 10.31
N THR A 47 8.08 -8.44 9.42
CA THR A 47 9.45 -8.24 8.93
C THR A 47 10.34 -7.51 9.94
N LEU A 48 9.75 -6.60 10.71
CA LEU A 48 10.45 -5.78 11.70
C LEU A 48 10.20 -6.21 13.15
N GLN A 49 9.36 -7.23 13.37
CA GLN A 49 9.00 -7.73 14.70
C GLN A 49 8.43 -6.61 15.60
N LEU A 50 7.55 -5.79 15.03
CA LEU A 50 6.94 -4.66 15.72
C LEU A 50 5.60 -5.05 16.35
N ASP A 51 5.27 -4.39 17.45
CA ASP A 51 3.89 -4.34 17.95
C ASP A 51 2.98 -3.62 16.94
N SER A 52 1.67 -3.75 17.14
CA SER A 52 0.67 -3.18 16.24
C SER A 52 0.76 -1.66 16.12
N LEU A 53 1.12 -0.97 17.20
CA LEU A 53 1.15 0.49 17.27
C LEU A 53 2.36 1.05 16.52
N LYS A 54 3.56 0.50 16.74
CA LYS A 54 4.76 0.86 15.98
C LYS A 54 4.62 0.51 14.51
N ALA A 55 4.03 -0.65 14.19
CA ALA A 55 3.79 -1.02 12.79
C ALA A 55 2.82 -0.05 12.09
N GLN A 56 1.80 0.45 12.81
CA GLN A 56 0.93 1.50 12.31
C GLN A 56 1.70 2.81 12.07
N GLN A 57 2.52 3.24 13.02
CA GLN A 57 3.34 4.46 12.87
C GLN A 57 4.28 4.38 11.65
N VAL A 58 4.92 3.23 11.44
CA VAL A 58 5.77 3.00 10.26
C VAL A 58 4.95 3.08 8.98
N ALA A 59 3.75 2.49 8.95
CA ALA A 59 2.87 2.56 7.79
C ALA A 59 2.48 4.01 7.47
N GLU A 60 2.09 4.79 8.49
CA GLU A 60 1.71 6.20 8.33
C GLU A 60 2.88 7.07 7.82
N ILE A 61 4.10 6.85 8.32
CA ILE A 61 5.31 7.54 7.83
C ILE A 61 5.53 7.24 6.34
N GLN A 62 5.40 5.97 5.94
CA GLN A 62 5.60 5.53 4.56
C GLN A 62 4.51 6.04 3.62
N ASP A 63 3.26 6.04 4.06
CA ASP A 63 2.13 6.54 3.26
C ASP A 63 2.21 8.05 3.08
N SER A 64 2.59 8.78 4.14
CA SER A 64 2.85 10.23 4.06
C SER A 64 3.98 10.55 3.06
N TYR A 65 5.08 9.79 3.11
CA TYR A 65 6.18 9.93 2.15
C TYR A 65 5.71 9.67 0.71
N LYS A 66 4.97 8.59 0.46
CA LYS A 66 4.45 8.25 -0.88
C LYS A 66 3.50 9.32 -1.41
N ALA A 67 2.64 9.88 -0.55
CA ALA A 67 1.74 10.96 -0.91
C ALA A 67 2.52 12.22 -1.32
N ALA A 68 3.48 12.64 -0.51
CA ALA A 68 4.34 13.80 -0.81
C ALA A 68 5.18 13.58 -2.07
N LEU A 69 5.74 12.38 -2.25
CA LEU A 69 6.50 12.01 -3.45
C LEU A 69 5.63 12.12 -4.70
N LYS A 70 4.39 11.61 -4.65
CA LYS A 70 3.45 11.71 -5.77
C LYS A 70 3.25 13.17 -6.19
N LEU A 71 3.07 14.08 -5.23
CA LEU A 71 2.90 15.51 -5.50
C LEU A 71 4.12 16.10 -6.21
N VAL A 72 5.34 15.81 -5.72
CA VAL A 72 6.59 16.29 -6.35
C VAL A 72 6.77 15.75 -7.76
N VAL A 73 6.46 14.47 -7.99
CA VAL A 73 6.57 13.84 -9.31
C VAL A 73 5.56 14.45 -10.28
N SER A 74 4.32 14.69 -9.84
CA SER A 74 3.26 15.28 -10.67
C SER A 74 3.41 16.78 -10.92
N ASP A 75 4.27 17.48 -10.17
CA ASP A 75 4.48 18.92 -10.31
C ASP A 75 5.17 19.23 -11.66
N THR A 76 4.44 19.83 -12.59
CA THR A 76 4.94 20.22 -13.92
C THR A 76 5.76 21.51 -13.88
N GLY A 77 5.70 22.28 -12.79
CA GLY A 77 6.49 23.50 -12.61
C GLY A 77 7.93 23.25 -12.18
N LEU A 78 8.27 22.01 -11.79
CA LEU A 78 9.62 21.64 -11.40
C LEU A 78 10.38 20.98 -12.54
N ASN A 79 11.60 21.47 -12.78
CA ASN A 79 12.58 20.74 -13.59
C ASN A 79 13.12 19.50 -12.83
N ILE A 80 13.83 18.63 -13.54
CA ILE A 80 14.33 17.35 -13.00
C ILE A 80 15.27 17.57 -11.80
N VAL A 81 16.12 18.60 -11.83
CA VAL A 81 17.06 18.89 -10.74
C VAL A 81 16.31 19.29 -9.48
N ALA A 82 15.31 20.18 -9.59
CA ALA A 82 14.47 20.59 -8.49
C ALA A 82 13.62 19.43 -7.92
N LYS A 83 13.10 18.54 -8.79
CA LYS A 83 12.41 17.33 -8.35
C LYS A 83 13.34 16.44 -7.52
N ARG A 84 14.56 16.17 -8.00
CA ARG A 84 15.55 15.37 -7.28
C ARG A 84 15.88 15.96 -5.91
N ALA A 85 16.11 17.27 -5.84
CA ALA A 85 16.38 17.95 -4.58
C ALA A 85 15.22 17.80 -3.58
N ARG A 86 13.97 18.04 -4.01
CA ARG A 86 12.79 17.84 -3.14
C ARG A 86 12.62 16.39 -2.71
N ILE A 87 12.85 15.42 -3.60
CA ILE A 87 12.78 13.99 -3.26
C ILE A 87 13.85 13.63 -2.22
N SER A 88 15.06 14.16 -2.33
CA SER A 88 16.11 13.96 -1.33
C SER A 88 15.65 14.44 0.05
N THR A 89 15.08 15.64 0.14
CA THR A 89 14.54 16.17 1.40
C THR A 89 13.41 15.29 1.98
N LEU A 90 12.55 14.74 1.11
CA LEU A 90 11.49 13.82 1.54
C LEU A 90 12.07 12.51 2.09
N ILE A 91 13.13 11.98 1.46
CA ILE A 91 13.84 10.78 1.93
C ILE A 91 14.45 11.03 3.30
N ASP A 92 15.16 12.15 3.47
CA ASP A 92 15.78 12.50 4.75
C ASP A 92 14.74 12.65 5.85
N SER A 93 13.63 13.36 5.58
CA SER A 93 12.52 13.50 6.52
C SER A 93 11.88 12.15 6.89
N LYS A 94 11.64 11.27 5.91
CA LYS A 94 11.14 9.91 6.12
C LYS A 94 12.08 9.13 7.03
N ASN A 95 13.39 9.14 6.74
CA ASN A 95 14.38 8.39 7.48
C ASN A 95 14.58 8.90 8.92
N LEU A 96 14.53 10.22 9.13
CA LEU A 96 14.53 10.82 10.48
C LEU A 96 13.30 10.40 11.30
N LYS A 97 12.12 10.34 10.69
CA LYS A 97 10.91 9.86 11.38
C LYS A 97 11.01 8.38 11.72
N LEU A 98 11.51 7.55 10.81
CA LEU A 98 11.71 6.11 11.06
C LEU A 98 12.70 5.87 12.20
N GLN A 99 13.78 6.66 12.29
CA GLN A 99 14.76 6.54 13.38
C GLN A 99 14.17 6.74 14.78
N LYS A 100 13.09 7.50 14.91
CA LYS A 100 12.42 7.72 16.20
C LYS A 100 11.55 6.55 16.63
N VAL A 101 11.24 5.63 15.72
CA VAL A 101 10.30 4.51 15.95
C VAL A 101 11.02 3.16 15.96
N LEU A 102 12.08 3.03 15.17
CA LEU A 102 12.77 1.77 14.88
C LEU A 102 14.16 1.71 15.52
N SER A 103 14.57 0.52 15.94
CA SER A 103 15.96 0.26 16.33
C SER A 103 16.90 0.33 15.11
N PRO A 104 18.23 0.48 15.31
CA PRO A 104 19.21 0.43 14.22
C PRO A 104 19.08 -0.81 13.32
N GLU A 105 18.91 -2.00 13.93
CA GLU A 105 18.75 -3.26 13.21
C GLU A 105 17.46 -3.31 12.38
N GLN A 106 16.38 -2.68 12.87
CA GLN A 106 15.13 -2.56 12.14
C GLN A 106 15.23 -1.53 11.00
N LEU A 107 15.94 -0.42 11.21
CA LEU A 107 16.21 0.57 10.17
C LEU A 107 16.99 -0.05 9.01
N ASP A 108 17.96 -0.91 9.31
CA ASP A 108 18.73 -1.66 8.31
C ASP A 108 17.88 -2.59 7.43
N LYS A 109 16.65 -2.91 7.83
CA LYS A 109 15.71 -3.70 7.00
C LYS A 109 14.81 -2.84 6.13
N VAL A 110 14.63 -1.55 6.46
CA VAL A 110 13.68 -0.65 5.80
C VAL A 110 14.37 0.39 4.93
N ILE A 111 15.56 0.83 5.34
CA ILE A 111 16.30 1.91 4.68
C ILE A 111 17.37 1.27 3.78
N PRO A 112 17.38 1.56 2.46
CA PRO A 112 18.43 1.10 1.56
C PRO A 112 19.82 1.56 2.02
N THR A 113 20.86 0.78 1.76
CA THR A 113 22.24 1.10 2.17
C THR A 113 22.70 2.49 1.72
N THR A 114 22.30 2.91 0.51
CA THR A 114 22.59 4.23 -0.06
C THR A 114 22.01 5.40 0.72
N GLU A 115 20.92 5.18 1.47
CA GLU A 115 20.26 6.21 2.29
C GLU A 115 20.79 6.22 3.75
N ARG A 116 21.47 5.16 4.19
CA ARG A 116 21.92 5.01 5.59
C ARG A 116 23.09 5.92 5.96
N GLU A 117 23.95 6.24 5.00
CA GLU A 117 25.15 7.03 5.25
C GLU A 117 24.83 8.44 5.75
N ASN A 118 23.71 9.02 5.29
CA ASN A 118 23.23 10.32 5.75
C ASN A 118 22.76 10.29 7.21
N LEU A 119 22.25 9.15 7.69
CA LEU A 119 21.75 9.01 9.06
C LEU A 119 22.88 8.91 10.08
N LYS A 120 23.97 8.21 9.73
CA LYS A 120 25.16 8.09 10.59
C LYS A 120 25.88 9.43 10.79
N LYS A 121 25.75 10.37 9.85
CA LYS A 121 26.32 11.72 9.95
C LYS A 121 25.53 12.62 10.90
N VAL A 122 24.22 12.42 11.01
CA VAL A 122 23.33 13.21 11.89
C VAL A 122 23.35 12.69 13.34
N SER A 123 23.72 11.42 13.56
CA SER A 123 23.77 10.79 14.88
C SER A 123 25.13 10.90 15.60
N LYS A 124 26.12 11.59 15.03
CA LYS A 124 27.40 11.87 15.68
C LYS A 124 27.36 13.30 16.23
N PRO A 125 27.59 13.53 17.54
CA PRO A 125 27.72 14.87 18.10
C PRO A 125 28.96 15.58 17.54
#